data_AF-A0A259LKQ4-F1
#
_entry.id   AF-A0A259LKQ4-F1
#
_cell.length_a   1.000
_cell.length_b   1.000
_cell.length_c   1.000
_cell.angle_alpha   90.00
_cell.angle_beta   90.00
_cell.angle_gamma   90.00
#
_symmetry.space_group_name_H-M   'P 1'
#
loop_
_entity.id
_entity.type
_entity.pdbx_description
1 polymer ?
#
loop_
_entity_poly.entity_id
_entity_poly.type
_entity_poly.pdbx_seq_one_letter_code
_entity_poly.pdbx_strand_id
1 'polypeptide(L)'
;LAKLWWPNIADALSGNKTPQEAMDNLAEEQDRALAVIERNYLAGRCGPKLVDDADIRGADYWLAQPGAPKPALANENPPGQTIRYEELLQSWGMSAN
;
A
#
# COMPACT_ATOMS: atom_id res chain seq x y z
N LEU A 1 6.28 -2.83 -17.43
CA LEU A 1 5.82 -2.31 -16.13
C LEU A 1 6.97 -2.06 -15.15
N ALA A 2 7.87 -3.02 -14.89
CA ALA A 2 9.01 -2.83 -13.96
C ALA A 2 9.89 -1.58 -14.22
N LYS A 3 10.00 -1.12 -15.47
CA LYS A 3 10.72 0.11 -15.83
C LYS A 3 10.13 1.40 -15.22
N LEU A 4 8.85 1.39 -14.84
CA LEU A 4 8.13 2.53 -14.24
C LEU A 4 8.43 2.67 -12.74
N TRP A 5 8.95 1.63 -12.11
CA TRP A 5 9.19 1.59 -10.66
C TRP A 5 10.16 2.67 -10.18
N TRP A 6 11.37 2.70 -10.76
CA TRP A 6 12.42 3.60 -10.30
C TRP A 6 12.11 5.09 -10.47
N PRO A 7 11.56 5.54 -11.61
CA PRO A 7 11.16 6.93 -11.77
C PRO A 7 10.17 7.40 -10.69
N ASN A 8 9.15 6.60 -10.37
CA ASN A 8 8.13 7.00 -9.39
C ASN A 8 8.67 7.00 -7.95
N ILE A 9 9.58 6.08 -7.61
CA ILE A 9 10.12 6.01 -6.24
C ILE A 9 11.19 7.03 -5.95
N ALA A 10 11.96 7.44 -6.95
CA ALA A 10 12.94 8.50 -6.77
C ALA A 10 12.28 9.77 -6.20
N ASP A 11 11.07 10.11 -6.64
CA ASP A 11 10.30 11.24 -6.12
C ASP A 11 9.92 11.07 -4.64
N ALA A 12 9.54 9.86 -4.21
CA ALA A 12 9.23 9.58 -2.81
C ALA A 12 10.48 9.64 -1.91
N LEU A 13 11.58 9.04 -2.36
CA LEU A 13 12.84 8.99 -1.60
C LEU A 13 13.47 10.38 -1.42
N SER A 14 13.32 11.24 -2.43
CA SER A 14 13.80 12.63 -2.39
C SER A 14 12.87 13.56 -1.60
N GLY A 15 11.68 13.09 -1.21
CA GLY A 15 10.68 13.89 -0.50
C GLY A 15 9.91 14.86 -1.39
N ASN A 16 10.04 14.77 -2.72
CA ASN A 16 9.29 15.59 -3.68
C ASN A 16 7.79 15.22 -3.71
N LYS A 17 7.48 13.96 -3.40
CA LYS A 17 6.11 13.43 -3.28
C LYS A 17 5.99 12.57 -2.03
N THR A 18 4.80 12.49 -1.47
CA THR A 18 4.51 11.51 -0.43
C THR A 18 4.62 10.08 -0.98
N PRO A 19 4.88 9.07 -0.12
CA PRO A 19 4.85 7.68 -0.56
C PRO A 19 3.53 7.29 -1.24
N GLN A 20 2.40 7.80 -0.75
CA GLN A 20 1.10 7.54 -1.33
C GLN A 20 0.99 8.11 -2.75
N GLU A 21 1.29 9.40 -2.94
CA GLU A 21 1.24 10.04 -4.26
C GLU A 21 2.18 9.37 -5.27
N ALA A 22 3.36 8.94 -4.84
CA ALA A 22 4.30 8.22 -5.72
C ALA A 22 3.73 6.86 -6.17
N MET A 23 3.08 6.13 -5.27
CA MET A 23 2.46 4.85 -5.58
C MET A 23 1.20 5.01 -6.43
N ASP A 24 0.40 6.05 -6.20
CA ASP A 24 -0.78 6.37 -7.02
C ASP A 24 -0.35 6.71 -8.45
N ASN A 25 0.68 7.56 -8.63
CA ASN A 25 1.25 7.85 -9.94
C ASN A 25 1.76 6.61 -10.67
N LEU A 26 2.46 5.72 -9.94
CA LEU A 26 2.92 4.45 -10.50
C LEU A 26 1.75 3.58 -10.97
N ALA A 27 0.68 3.47 -10.17
CA ALA A 27 -0.51 2.70 -10.53
C ALA A 27 -1.16 3.24 -11.81
N GLU A 28 -1.34 4.55 -11.91
CA GLU A 28 -1.89 5.17 -13.12
C GLU A 28 -1.02 4.93 -14.37
N GLU A 29 0.30 5.02 -14.24
CA GLU A 29 1.22 4.72 -15.35
C GLU A 29 1.15 3.26 -15.79
N GLN A 30 0.98 2.34 -14.83
CA GLN A 30 0.78 0.93 -15.11
C GLN A 30 -0.55 0.68 -15.81
N ASP A 31 -1.64 1.31 -15.39
CA ASP A 31 -2.96 1.19 -16.02
C ASP A 31 -2.92 1.70 -17.47
N ARG A 32 -2.27 2.84 -17.72
CA ARG A 32 -2.06 3.34 -19.09
C ARG A 32 -1.30 2.34 -19.96
N ALA A 33 -0.26 1.72 -19.41
CA ALA A 33 0.50 0.70 -20.14
C ALA A 33 -0.32 -0.57 -20.39
N LEU A 34 -1.13 -1.01 -19.42
CA LEU A 34 -2.03 -2.16 -19.54
C LEU A 34 -3.14 -1.91 -20.56
N ALA A 35 -3.73 -0.71 -20.61
CA ALA A 35 -4.74 -0.34 -21.60
C ALA A 35 -4.22 -0.45 -23.03
N VAL A 36 -2.96 -0.05 -23.25
CA VAL A 36 -2.30 -0.20 -24.55
C VAL A 36 -2.09 -1.67 -24.90
N ILE A 37 -1.73 -2.51 -23.93
CA ILE A 37 -1.56 -3.96 -24.12
C ILE A 37 -2.88 -4.63 -24.45
N GLU A 38 -3.95 -4.30 -23.71
CA GLU A 38 -5.32 -4.77 -23.95
C GLU A 38 -5.78 -4.44 -25.37
N ARG A 39 -5.64 -3.17 -25.80
CA ARG A 39 -6.05 -2.73 -27.14
C ARG A 39 -5.28 -3.43 -28.26
N ASN A 40 -3.98 -3.63 -28.09
CA ASN A 40 -3.12 -4.15 -29.15
C ASN A 40 -3.11 -5.69 -29.23
N TYR A 41 -3.95 -6.40 -28.45
CA TYR A 41 -4.09 -7.87 -28.47
C TYR A 41 -2.75 -8.64 -28.39
N LEU A 42 -1.70 -8.02 -27.84
CA LEU A 42 -0.35 -8.59 -27.84
C LEU A 42 -0.24 -9.86 -26.98
N ALA A 43 -1.24 -10.13 -26.14
CA ALA A 43 -1.32 -11.29 -25.26
C ALA A 43 -2.48 -12.20 -25.68
N GLY A 44 -2.20 -13.11 -26.63
CA GLY A 44 -3.20 -13.92 -27.34
C GLY A 44 -4.39 -14.45 -26.53
N ARG A 45 -4.19 -15.29 -25.49
CA ARG A 45 -5.29 -15.93 -24.73
C ARG A 45 -5.55 -15.36 -23.33
N CYS A 46 -4.56 -14.70 -22.74
CA CYS A 46 -4.61 -14.23 -21.34
C CYS A 46 -4.09 -12.78 -21.25
N GLY A 47 -4.60 -11.91 -22.12
CA GLY A 47 -4.30 -10.49 -22.04
C GLY A 47 -4.95 -9.83 -20.81
N PRO A 48 -4.34 -8.77 -20.28
CA PRO A 48 -4.98 -7.97 -19.26
C PRO A 48 -6.27 -7.39 -19.82
N LYS A 49 -7.32 -7.41 -19.00
CA LYS A 49 -8.59 -6.76 -19.27
C LYS A 49 -8.81 -5.72 -18.18
N LEU A 50 -8.85 -4.45 -18.54
CA LEU A 50 -9.15 -3.41 -17.57
C LEU A 50 -10.64 -3.44 -17.24
N VAL A 51 -10.94 -3.02 -16.02
CA VAL A 51 -12.33 -2.82 -15.56
C VAL A 51 -12.86 -1.50 -16.11
N ASP A 52 -14.17 -1.39 -16.25
CA ASP A 52 -14.81 -0.12 -16.58
C ASP A 52 -14.69 0.86 -15.40
N ASP A 53 -14.74 2.17 -15.67
CA ASP A 53 -14.61 3.21 -14.62
C ASP A 53 -15.64 3.04 -13.49
N ALA A 54 -16.85 2.58 -13.83
CA ALA A 54 -17.92 2.31 -12.87
C ALA A 54 -17.60 1.15 -11.92
N ASP A 55 -16.65 0.28 -12.28
CA ASP A 55 -16.24 -0.88 -11.50
C ASP A 55 -14.96 -0.64 -10.68
N ILE A 56 -14.32 0.52 -10.81
CA ILE A 56 -13.15 0.87 -10.01
C ILE A 56 -13.54 0.89 -8.52
N ARG A 57 -12.74 0.20 -7.70
CA ARG A 57 -12.91 0.14 -6.25
C ARG A 57 -11.87 1.02 -5.57
N GLY A 58 -12.31 1.79 -4.57
CA GLY A 58 -11.42 2.66 -3.78
C GLY A 58 -10.55 1.92 -2.76
N ALA A 59 -9.62 2.64 -2.13
CA ALA A 59 -8.68 2.10 -1.16
C ALA A 59 -9.35 1.32 -0.02
N ASP A 60 -10.46 1.83 0.52
CA ASP A 60 -11.20 1.19 1.63
C ASP A 60 -11.65 -0.23 1.29
N TYR A 61 -12.12 -0.45 0.06
CA TYR A 61 -12.54 -1.77 -0.39
C TYR A 61 -11.37 -2.75 -0.41
N TRP A 62 -10.21 -2.30 -0.88
CA TRP A 62 -9.00 -3.12 -0.98
C TRP A 62 -8.37 -3.38 0.39
N LEU A 63 -8.39 -2.40 1.28
CA LEU A 63 -7.90 -2.51 2.67
C LEU A 63 -8.79 -3.41 3.53
N ALA A 64 -10.06 -3.58 3.16
CA ALA A 64 -10.98 -4.52 3.83
C ALA A 64 -10.78 -5.98 3.40
N GLN A 65 -9.98 -6.26 2.35
CA GLN A 65 -9.81 -7.63 1.85
C GLN A 65 -9.00 -8.51 2.81
N PRO A 66 -9.26 -9.83 2.86
CA PRO A 66 -8.45 -10.76 3.62
C PRO A 66 -6.98 -10.70 3.19
N GLY A 67 -6.07 -10.52 4.15
CA GLY A 67 -4.62 -10.45 3.89
C GLY A 67 -4.12 -9.11 3.34
N ALA A 68 -4.98 -8.09 3.23
CA ALA A 68 -4.60 -6.75 2.84
C ALA A 68 -3.64 -6.10 3.86
N PRO A 69 -2.82 -5.13 3.42
CA PRO A 69 -2.05 -4.29 4.34
C PRO A 69 -2.99 -3.50 5.28
N LYS A 70 -2.46 -3.10 6.44
CA LYS A 70 -3.24 -2.31 7.39
C LYS A 70 -3.37 -0.86 6.91
N PRO A 71 -4.56 -0.24 7.09
CA PRO A 71 -4.73 1.18 6.81
C PRO A 71 -3.81 2.02 7.70
N ALA A 72 -3.47 3.22 7.22
CA ALA A 72 -2.72 4.18 8.02
C ALA A 72 -3.45 4.49 9.34
N LEU A 73 -2.71 4.48 10.44
CA LEU A 73 -3.25 4.86 11.75
C LEU A 73 -3.06 6.35 11.98
N ALA A 74 -3.91 6.95 12.82
CA ALA A 74 -3.76 8.35 13.22
C ALA A 74 -2.42 8.64 13.92
N ASN A 75 -1.81 7.62 14.55
CA ASN A 75 -0.50 7.70 15.15
C ASN A 75 0.21 6.34 15.09
N GLU A 76 1.10 6.18 14.12
CA GLU A 76 1.92 4.96 13.95
C GLU A 76 3.20 4.95 14.79
N ASN A 77 3.57 6.11 15.36
CA ASN A 77 4.79 6.26 16.15
C ASN A 77 4.50 7.00 17.46
N PRO A 78 3.72 6.39 18.37
CA PRO A 78 3.46 6.99 19.67
C PRO A 78 4.76 7.12 20.46
N PRO A 79 4.90 8.20 21.26
CA PRO A 79 6.07 8.34 22.13
C PRO A 79 6.13 7.16 23.11
N GLY A 80 7.35 6.65 23.33
CA GLY A 80 7.58 5.61 24.32
C GLY A 80 7.15 6.06 25.72
N GLN A 81 6.64 5.14 26.51
CA GLN A 81 6.24 5.37 27.90
C GLN A 81 7.12 4.53 28.83
N THR A 82 7.66 5.15 29.87
CA THR A 82 8.37 4.44 30.93
C THR A 82 7.35 3.79 31.87
N ILE A 83 7.47 2.49 32.11
CA ILE A 83 6.64 1.74 33.06
C ILE A 83 7.55 1.14 34.14
N ARG A 84 7.06 1.05 35.39
CA ARG A 84 7.80 0.36 36.45
C ARG A 84 7.88 -1.14 36.12
N TYR A 85 9.01 -1.76 36.46
CA TYR A 85 9.25 -3.16 36.12
C TYR A 85 8.18 -4.09 36.72
N GLU A 86 7.76 -3.83 37.95
CA GLU A 86 6.74 -4.60 38.65
C GLU A 86 5.36 -4.49 37.97
N GLU A 87 5.02 -3.30 37.48
CA GLU A 87 3.77 -3.05 36.73
C GLU A 87 3.77 -3.75 35.36
N LEU A 88 4.92 -3.77 34.68
CA LEU A 88 5.09 -4.48 33.42
C LEU A 88 4.86 -5.99 33.61
N LEU A 89 5.44 -6.59 34.66
CA LEU A 89 5.26 -8.02 34.96
C LEU A 89 3.79 -8.38 35.24
N GLN A 90 3.06 -7.51 35.95
CA GLN A 90 1.62 -7.69 36.17
C GLN A 90 0.83 -7.69 34.86
N SER A 91 1.18 -6.82 33.90
CA SER A 91 0.49 -6.77 32.59
C SER A 91 0.63 -8.07 31.77
N TRP A 92 1.68 -8.85 32.06
CA TRP A 92 1.95 -10.14 31.42
C TRP A 92 1.41 -11.33 32.24
N GLY A 93 0.68 -11.07 33.33
CA GLY A 93 0.16 -12.11 34.22
C GLY A 93 1.24 -12.80 35.05
N MET A 94 2.46 -12.25 35.08
CA MET A 94 3.53 -12.74 35.93
C MET A 94 3.48 -11.98 37.25
N SER A 95 2.80 -12.54 38.25
CA SER A 95 2.86 -12.01 39.61
C SER A 95 4.23 -12.33 40.20
N ALA A 96 5.03 -11.31 40.51
CA ALA A 96 6.20 -11.46 41.35
C ALA A 96 5.71 -11.86 42.77
N ASN A 97 5.96 -13.13 43.13
CA ASN A 97 5.77 -13.63 44.49
C ASN A 97 6.84 -13.08 45.42
#